data_AF-D8MXS7-F1
#
_entry.id   AF-D8MXS7-F1
#
_cell.length_a   1.000
_cell.length_b   1.000
_cell.length_c   1.000
_cell.angle_alpha   90.00
_cell.angle_beta   90.00
_cell.angle_gamma   90.00
#
_symmetry.space_group_name_H-M   'P 1'
#
loop_
_entity.id
_entity.type
_entity.pdbx_description
1 polymer ?
#
loop_
_entity_poly.entity_id
_entity_poly.type
_entity_poly.pdbx_seq_one_letter_code
_entity_poly.pdbx_strand_id
1 'polypeptide(L)'
;MWLIDRLVEQHISEAQKNGGLDDLPGSGKKLELDDDSHVPVELRAAYRLMKNSGYLPPELEMRREAVELDQLLAGLEPDDHRYDQHAKRLVLLELKLRQAGMSTTFLRGDYRNHVHKRFKGEE
;
A
#
# COMPACT_ATOMS: atom_id res chain seq x y z
N MET A 1 -2.17 38.28 -1.53
CA MET A 1 -2.33 37.06 -2.33
C MET A 1 -1.05 36.85 -3.11
N TRP A 2 -0.44 35.67 -3.04
CA TRP A 2 0.87 35.39 -3.64
C TRP A 2 0.73 35.24 -5.18
N LEU A 3 1.84 35.38 -5.91
CA LEU A 3 1.85 35.27 -7.38
C LEU A 3 1.35 33.89 -7.86
N ILE A 4 1.67 32.84 -7.11
CA ILE A 4 1.25 31.47 -7.38
C ILE A 4 -0.27 31.33 -7.28
N ASP A 5 -0.90 31.89 -6.24
CA ASP A 5 -2.35 31.87 -6.07
C ASP A 5 -3.07 32.44 -7.30
N ARG A 6 -2.54 33.55 -7.83
CA ARG A 6 -3.13 34.24 -9.00
C ARG A 6 -2.99 33.42 -10.27
N LEU A 7 -1.87 32.72 -10.44
CA LEU A 7 -1.63 31.85 -11.59
C LEU A 7 -2.57 30.63 -11.56
N VAL A 8 -2.72 30.01 -10.39
CA VAL A 8 -3.63 28.88 -10.17
C VAL A 8 -5.07 29.29 -10.44
N GLU A 9 -5.52 30.43 -9.90
CA GLU A 9 -6.88 30.95 -10.11
C GLU A 9 -7.17 31.22 -11.59
N GLN A 10 -6.21 31.79 -12.32
CA GLN A 10 -6.36 32.04 -13.74
C GLN A 10 -6.51 30.73 -14.52
N HIS A 11 -5.72 29.70 -14.19
CA HIS A 11 -5.81 28.40 -14.84
C HIS A 11 -7.14 27.68 -14.57
N ILE A 12 -7.63 27.72 -13.34
CA ILE A 12 -8.93 27.15 -12.97
C ILE A 12 -10.05 27.87 -13.74
N SER A 13 -10.00 29.21 -13.79
CA SER A 13 -10.96 30.03 -14.53
C SER A 13 -10.95 29.76 -16.03
N GLU A 14 -9.78 29.57 -16.64
CA GLU A 14 -9.65 29.20 -18.06
C GLU A 14 -10.22 27.79 -18.33
N ALA A 15 -9.91 26.81 -17.47
CA ALA A 15 -10.45 25.46 -17.59
C ALA A 15 -11.98 25.43 -17.48
N GLN A 16 -12.57 26.22 -16.57
CA GLN A 16 -14.02 26.38 -16.46
C GLN A 16 -14.65 26.98 -17.72
N LYS A 17 -14.07 28.07 -18.26
CA LYS A 17 -14.59 28.73 -19.48
C LYS A 17 -14.55 27.82 -20.71
N ASN A 18 -13.54 26.97 -20.79
CA ASN A 18 -13.36 26.03 -21.89
C ASN A 18 -14.21 24.76 -21.73
N GLY A 19 -15.03 24.66 -20.68
CA GLY A 19 -15.80 23.45 -20.37
C GLY A 19 -14.92 22.25 -19.99
N GLY A 20 -13.68 22.48 -19.59
CA GLY A 20 -12.75 21.41 -19.17
C GLY A 20 -13.15 20.71 -17.88
N LEU A 21 -14.15 21.24 -17.17
CA LEU A 21 -14.78 20.61 -16.00
C LEU A 21 -16.18 20.06 -16.31
N ASP A 22 -16.65 20.20 -17.56
CA ASP A 22 -17.92 19.63 -18.01
C ASP A 22 -17.72 18.17 -18.45
N ASP A 23 -18.74 17.34 -18.28
CA ASP A 23 -18.76 15.91 -18.67
C ASP A 23 -17.57 15.07 -18.17
N LEU A 24 -17.05 15.39 -16.98
CA LEU A 24 -15.99 14.59 -16.36
C LEU A 24 -16.43 13.12 -16.19
N PRO A 25 -15.49 12.15 -16.28
CA PRO A 25 -15.80 10.76 -16.05
C PRO A 25 -16.53 10.55 -14.72
N GLY A 26 -17.77 10.06 -14.77
CA GLY A 26 -18.62 9.87 -13.58
C GLY A 26 -19.56 11.03 -13.26
N SER A 27 -19.60 12.10 -14.06
CA SER A 27 -20.52 13.22 -13.89
C SER A 27 -21.98 12.73 -13.90
N GLY A 28 -22.76 13.16 -12.89
CA GLY A 28 -24.16 12.78 -12.71
C GLY A 28 -24.41 11.32 -12.32
N LYS A 29 -23.37 10.48 -12.21
CA LYS A 29 -23.48 9.08 -11.80
C LYS A 29 -23.32 8.96 -10.28
N LYS A 30 -23.90 7.90 -9.70
CA LYS A 30 -23.68 7.57 -8.29
C LYS A 30 -22.19 7.32 -8.08
N LEU A 31 -21.61 7.97 -7.06
CA LEU A 31 -20.22 7.75 -6.70
C LEU A 31 -20.02 6.30 -6.27
N GLU A 32 -19.14 5.59 -6.96
CA GLU A 32 -18.67 4.26 -6.54
C GLU A 32 -17.68 4.46 -5.39
N LEU A 33 -18.04 3.97 -4.21
CA LEU A 33 -17.19 4.04 -3.04
C LEU A 33 -16.39 2.74 -2.93
N ASP A 34 -15.11 2.87 -2.61
CA ASP A 34 -14.30 1.73 -2.19
C ASP A 34 -14.88 1.04 -0.95
N ASP A 35 -14.63 -0.27 -0.84
CA ASP A 35 -14.98 -1.04 0.35
C ASP A 35 -14.06 -0.71 1.53
N ASP A 36 -14.48 0.28 2.32
CA ASP A 36 -13.80 0.70 3.55
C ASP A 36 -14.40 0.05 4.81
N SER A 37 -15.06 -1.11 4.68
CA SER A 37 -15.71 -1.78 5.82
C SER A 37 -14.73 -2.08 6.97
N HIS A 38 -13.45 -2.27 6.64
CA HIS A 38 -12.37 -2.54 7.59
C HIS A 38 -11.79 -1.29 8.26
N VAL A 39 -12.21 -0.09 7.84
CA VAL A 39 -11.70 1.20 8.33
C VAL A 39 -12.77 1.85 9.21
N PRO A 40 -12.40 2.31 10.44
CA PRO A 40 -13.30 3.08 11.29
C PRO A 40 -13.85 4.32 10.56
N VAL A 41 -15.12 4.66 10.80
CA VAL A 41 -15.86 5.68 10.02
C VAL A 41 -15.14 7.03 10.03
N GLU A 42 -14.62 7.42 11.18
CA GLU A 42 -13.86 8.64 11.43
C GLU A 42 -12.54 8.73 10.63
N LEU A 43 -11.97 7.60 10.22
CA LEU A 43 -10.70 7.56 9.49
C LEU A 43 -10.88 7.45 7.96
N ARG A 44 -12.06 7.05 7.46
CA ARG A 44 -12.28 6.76 6.03
C ARG A 44 -11.96 7.94 5.12
N ALA A 45 -12.39 9.15 5.51
CA ALA A 45 -12.15 10.35 4.70
C ALA A 45 -10.64 10.65 4.56
N ALA A 46 -9.89 10.52 5.65
CA ALA A 46 -8.45 10.73 5.64
C ALA A 46 -7.72 9.67 4.79
N TYR A 47 -8.07 8.39 4.94
CA TYR A 47 -7.49 7.32 4.13
C TYR A 47 -7.81 7.45 2.63
N ARG A 48 -9.03 7.84 2.27
CA ARG A 48 -9.40 8.11 0.86
C ARG A 48 -8.60 9.26 0.27
N LEU A 49 -8.43 10.35 1.03
CA LEU A 49 -7.62 11.48 0.58
C LEU A 49 -6.17 11.06 0.29
N MET A 50 -5.57 10.29 1.21
CA MET A 50 -4.21 9.75 1.06
C MET A 50 -4.10 8.77 -0.12
N LYS A 51 -5.08 7.88 -0.30
CA LYS A 51 -5.13 6.95 -1.44
C LYS A 51 -5.20 7.73 -2.77
N ASN A 52 -6.06 8.74 -2.85
CA ASN A 52 -6.25 9.54 -4.06
C ASN A 52 -5.02 10.41 -4.41
N SER A 53 -4.22 10.82 -3.43
CA SER A 53 -2.97 11.56 -3.67
C SER A 53 -1.80 10.66 -4.07
N GLY A 54 -1.99 9.34 -4.11
CA GLY A 54 -0.90 8.38 -4.33
C GLY A 54 0.06 8.26 -3.15
N TYR A 55 -0.33 8.73 -1.96
CA TYR A 55 0.49 8.67 -0.77
C TYR A 55 0.49 7.25 -0.18
N LEU A 56 1.65 6.59 -0.20
CA LEU A 56 1.86 5.30 0.46
C LEU A 56 2.46 5.55 1.85
N PRO A 57 1.76 5.20 2.95
CA PRO A 57 2.33 5.24 4.29
C PRO A 57 3.64 4.45 4.39
N PRO A 58 4.64 4.94 5.13
CA PRO A 58 5.94 4.28 5.25
C PRO A 58 5.83 2.85 5.82
N GLU A 59 4.80 2.58 6.63
CA GLU A 59 4.51 1.25 7.15
C GLU A 59 4.12 0.26 6.05
N LEU A 60 3.36 0.71 5.05
CA LEU A 60 2.98 -0.11 3.91
C LEU A 60 4.16 -0.32 2.95
N GLU A 61 5.03 0.68 2.81
CA GLU A 61 6.28 0.55 2.06
C GLU A 61 7.22 -0.48 2.71
N MET A 62 7.45 -0.38 4.02
CA MET A 62 8.23 -1.36 4.79
C MET A 62 7.65 -2.77 4.71
N ARG A 63 6.31 -2.89 4.72
CA ARG A 63 5.64 -4.19 4.54
C ARG A 63 5.91 -4.78 3.17
N ARG A 64 5.86 -3.96 2.11
CA ARG A 64 6.17 -4.40 0.75
C ARG A 64 7.63 -4.84 0.62
N GLU A 65 8.57 -4.04 1.12
CA GLU A 65 10.01 -4.39 1.15
C GLU A 65 10.24 -5.73 1.88
N ALA A 66 9.56 -5.94 3.01
CA ALA A 66 9.68 -7.18 3.77
C ALA A 66 9.17 -8.42 3.00
N VAL A 67 8.06 -8.31 2.26
CA VAL A 67 7.54 -9.40 1.42
C VAL A 67 8.49 -9.70 0.25
N GLU A 68 9.00 -8.66 -0.41
CA GLU A 68 9.94 -8.83 -1.53
C GLU A 68 11.24 -9.49 -1.07
N LEU A 69 11.77 -9.12 0.11
CA LEU A 69 12.95 -9.74 0.70
C LEU A 69 12.72 -11.20 1.11
N ASP A 70 11.57 -11.51 1.69
CA ASP A 70 11.21 -12.89 2.05
C ASP A 70 11.14 -13.81 0.82
N GLN A 71 10.52 -13.33 -0.27
CA GLN A 71 10.46 -14.05 -1.54
C GLN A 71 11.85 -14.24 -2.17
N LEU A 72 12.69 -13.20 -2.11
CA LEU A 72 14.05 -13.27 -2.61
C LEU A 72 14.90 -14.28 -1.82
N LEU A 73 14.77 -14.31 -0.49
CA LEU A 73 15.44 -15.27 0.37
C LEU A 73 14.95 -16.71 0.13
N ALA A 74 13.67 -16.91 -0.18
CA ALA A 74 13.12 -18.23 -0.51
C ALA A 74 13.69 -18.83 -1.81
N GLY A 75 14.22 -17.99 -2.71
CA GLY A 75 14.81 -18.41 -4.00
C GLY A 75 16.34 -18.53 -4.00
N LEU A 76 17.03 -18.17 -2.90
CA LEU A 76 18.48 -18.17 -2.81
C LEU A 76 19.01 -19.41 -2.08
N GLU A 77 20.18 -19.91 -2.48
CA GLU A 77 20.89 -20.94 -1.74
C GLU A 77 21.55 -20.35 -0.47
N PRO A 78 21.60 -21.09 0.66
CA PRO A 78 22.10 -20.58 1.94
C PRO A 78 23.58 -20.15 1.95
N ASP A 79 24.36 -20.55 0.95
CA ASP A 79 25.81 -20.31 0.89
C ASP A 79 26.19 -19.02 0.12
N ASP A 80 25.20 -18.27 -0.40
CA ASP A 80 25.45 -16.95 -0.99
C ASP A 80 25.61 -15.90 0.12
N HIS A 81 26.72 -15.15 0.10
CA HIS A 81 26.98 -14.05 1.02
C HIS A 81 25.82 -13.03 1.07
N ARG A 82 25.06 -12.87 -0.03
CA ARG A 82 23.90 -11.98 -0.11
C ARG A 82 22.72 -12.44 0.74
N TYR A 83 22.56 -13.75 0.95
CA TYR A 83 21.52 -14.31 1.81
C TYR A 83 21.59 -13.70 3.22
N ASP A 84 22.80 -13.66 3.77
CA ASP A 84 23.06 -13.21 5.13
C ASP A 84 22.79 -11.71 5.33
N GLN A 85 23.00 -10.90 4.29
CA GLN A 85 22.68 -9.47 4.28
C GLN A 85 21.16 -9.23 4.18
N HIS A 86 20.49 -9.92 3.27
CA HIS A 86 19.04 -9.80 3.09
C HIS A 86 18.26 -10.31 4.32
N ALA A 87 18.72 -11.38 4.96
CA ALA A 87 18.14 -11.91 6.20
C ALA A 87 18.23 -10.89 7.35
N LYS A 88 19.40 -10.25 7.56
CA LYS A 88 19.57 -9.19 8.56
C LYS A 88 18.65 -8.00 8.29
N ARG A 89 18.49 -7.63 7.02
CA ARG A 89 17.60 -6.54 6.60
C ARG A 89 16.13 -6.88 6.88
N LEU A 90 15.71 -8.10 6.60
CA LEU A 90 14.35 -8.58 6.87
C LEU A 90 14.02 -8.54 8.37
N VAL A 91 14.94 -8.97 9.23
CA VAL A 91 14.77 -8.90 10.70
C VAL A 91 14.60 -7.46 11.18
N LEU A 92 15.38 -6.52 10.63
CA LEU A 92 15.26 -5.11 10.97
C LEU A 92 13.89 -4.53 10.55
N LEU A 93 13.41 -4.88 9.36
CA LEU A 93 12.09 -4.45 8.89
C LEU A 93 10.97 -5.05 9.73
N GLU A 94 11.09 -6.33 10.12
CA GLU A 94 10.12 -6.97 11.02
C GLU A 94 10.04 -6.22 12.36
N LEU A 95 11.18 -5.83 12.93
CA LEU A 95 11.22 -5.06 14.17
C LEU A 95 10.55 -3.69 14.03
N LYS A 96 10.84 -2.96 12.94
CA LYS A 96 10.23 -1.65 12.66
C LYS A 96 8.72 -1.74 12.48
N LEU A 97 8.24 -2.76 11.78
CA LEU A 97 6.81 -2.99 11.59
C LEU A 97 6.10 -3.26 12.91
N ARG A 98 6.70 -4.07 13.81
CA ARG A 98 6.14 -4.28 15.16
C ARG A 98 6.09 -3.01 15.99
N GLN A 99 7.13 -2.17 15.93
CA GLN A 99 7.15 -0.87 16.62
C GLN A 99 6.07 0.08 16.10
N ALA A 100 5.77 0.02 14.80
CA ALA A 100 4.66 0.76 14.18
C ALA A 100 3.27 0.14 14.47
N GLY A 101 3.18 -0.91 15.29
CA GLY A 101 1.92 -1.58 15.61
C GLY A 101 1.38 -2.47 14.48
N MET A 102 2.17 -2.74 13.45
CA MET A 102 1.78 -3.59 12.32
C MET A 102 1.98 -5.06 12.65
N SER A 103 1.02 -5.90 12.22
CA SER A 103 1.16 -7.36 12.33
C SER A 103 2.25 -7.86 11.37
N THR A 104 3.19 -8.67 11.87
CA THR A 104 4.23 -9.33 11.05
C THR A 104 3.92 -10.79 10.73
N THR A 105 2.70 -11.25 11.04
CA THR A 105 2.27 -12.63 10.77
C THR A 105 2.30 -12.99 9.29
N PHE A 106 2.25 -12.00 8.39
CA PHE A 106 2.33 -12.21 6.94
C PHE A 106 3.68 -12.75 6.46
N LEU A 107 4.77 -12.53 7.22
CA LEU A 107 6.10 -13.10 6.94
C LEU A 107 6.21 -14.56 7.38
N ARG A 108 5.36 -14.98 8.31
CA ARG A 108 5.34 -16.35 8.84
C ARG A 108 4.39 -17.19 7.98
N GLY A 109 4.82 -17.47 6.76
CA GLY A 109 4.11 -18.35 5.81
C GLY A 109 3.94 -19.80 6.29
N ASP A 110 4.33 -20.13 7.51
CA ASP A 110 4.34 -21.50 8.07
C ASP A 110 2.97 -22.17 8.06
N TYR A 111 1.88 -21.40 8.20
CA TYR A 111 0.53 -21.96 8.13
C TYR A 111 0.18 -22.45 6.71
N ARG A 112 0.82 -21.89 5.66
CA ARG A 112 0.60 -22.33 4.28
C ARG A 112 1.12 -23.75 4.07
N ASN A 113 2.31 -24.07 4.58
CA ASN A 113 2.89 -25.41 4.47
C ASN A 113 2.09 -26.45 5.27
N HIS A 114 1.59 -26.07 6.45
CA HIS A 114 0.78 -26.96 7.29
C HIS A 114 -0.60 -27.23 6.69
N VAL A 115 -1.25 -26.21 6.13
CA VAL A 115 -2.54 -26.35 5.40
C VAL A 115 -2.34 -27.18 4.14
N HIS A 116 -1.30 -26.90 3.35
CA HIS A 116 -1.04 -27.63 2.11
C HIS A 116 -0.68 -29.11 2.36
N LYS A 117 -0.01 -29.43 3.48
CA LYS A 117 0.28 -30.81 3.89
C LYS A 117 -0.98 -31.52 4.43
N ARG A 118 -1.88 -30.80 5.09
CA ARG A 118 -3.16 -31.34 5.58
C ARG A 118 -4.16 -31.61 4.46
N PHE A 119 -4.15 -30.82 3.39
CA PHE A 119 -5.05 -31.00 2.23
C PHE A 119 -4.45 -31.82 1.08
N LYS A 120 -3.15 -32.15 1.09
CA LYS A 120 -2.51 -33.09 0.15
C LYS A 120 -2.39 -34.53 0.68
N GLY A 121 -2.97 -34.81 1.84
CA GLY A 121 -2.90 -36.11 2.50
C GLY A 121 -4.26 -36.78 2.62
N GLU A 122 -4.98 -36.95 1.51
CA GLU A 122 -6.04 -37.95 1.33
C GLU A 122 -5.94 -38.46 -0.12
N GLU A 123 -5.06 -39.43 -0.33
CA GLU A 123 -5.19 -40.56 -1.27
C GLU A 123 -4.12 -41.62 -0.94
#